data_AF-A0A9E0Z920-F1
#
_entry.id   AF-A0A9E0Z920-F1
#
_cell.length_a   1.000
_cell.length_b   1.000
_cell.length_c   1.000
_cell.angle_alpha   90.00
_cell.angle_beta   90.00
_cell.angle_gamma   90.00
#
_symmetry.space_group_name_H-M   'P 1'
#
loop_
_entity.id
_entity.type
_entity.pdbx_description
1 polymer ?
#
loop_
_entity_poly.entity_id
_entity_poly.type
_entity_poly.pdbx_seq_one_letter_code
_entity_poly.pdbx_strand_id
1 'polypeptide(L)'
;MDAVWAVFYGIAGSLGILHGIADALEVSYRAGTVWIWTVLFSALWGVVFGWKAYRKYLIPSAAGVVILSGIWRWKEIREGFCRSFERAADAINDYYSVSWEVADYARTGGISTEQTALLAMAVLITCLLVGGLALKKGRVLLAGLFLMGFLAPFLIGKVPEDQTVWELLIGIVGLLALQVRLPGSRQQPDVFKRVNRVLIGFAVVALVGSAYFLEPFLQTVFPAGGGKQKEALEEVWQNIRQGAGMGGSGKTDTAKGGIGNGDLSAARRLEPGKEPQLKVIVEGKPQTELYLCGYIGTTYDGERWERLARGARDQLGRREELEARKGDAYRWLSKEKEAGQLSAEYLDTEKIYQYLPYGSKVGMEQDVWGDTYVKGTGRPVYRNSFCELSESDWQERTGRRCGEVLREASEYDAFVAKQYLQIEEKQKEILRQIRLEGDTLWEIAVSMKRWMNENTSYSLSPGKVPQGKEYVEYFLFENRKGYCVQYATAATLLFRSYGIPARFVSGYLIEEDQWKQTGDGRYEVTATGEDAHAWTEIYTGDGIWVPVELT
;
A
#
# COMPACT_ATOMS: atom_id res chain seq x y z
N MET A 1 41.85 -18.28 -1.65
CA MET A 1 41.08 -17.30 -0.84
C MET A 1 40.18 -16.42 -1.69
N ASP A 2 40.65 -15.86 -2.81
CA ASP A 2 39.85 -14.93 -3.64
C ASP A 2 38.53 -15.50 -4.18
N ALA A 3 38.50 -16.79 -4.53
CA ALA A 3 37.28 -17.45 -5.02
C ALA A 3 36.20 -17.58 -3.94
N VAL A 4 36.58 -17.82 -2.68
CA VAL A 4 35.64 -17.98 -1.56
C VAL A 4 34.96 -16.65 -1.25
N TRP A 5 35.73 -15.56 -1.23
CA TRP A 5 35.19 -14.22 -1.03
C TRP A 5 34.32 -13.76 -2.20
N ALA A 6 34.70 -14.07 -3.45
CA ALA A 6 33.86 -13.77 -4.61
C ALA A 6 32.50 -14.50 -4.57
N VAL A 7 32.47 -15.74 -4.07
CA VAL A 7 31.23 -16.50 -3.85
C VAL A 7 30.39 -15.84 -2.76
N PHE A 8 30.98 -15.49 -1.62
CA PHE A 8 30.27 -14.84 -0.52
C PHE A 8 29.63 -13.51 -0.94
N TYR A 9 30.39 -12.62 -1.57
CA TYR A 9 29.87 -11.32 -2.01
C TYR A 9 28.88 -11.44 -3.17
N GLY A 10 29.05 -12.46 -4.03
CA GLY A 10 28.09 -12.79 -5.08
C GLY A 10 26.75 -13.23 -4.51
N ILE A 11 26.74 -14.05 -3.44
CA ILE A 11 25.51 -14.47 -2.74
C ILE A 11 24.80 -13.26 -2.13
N ALA A 12 25.51 -12.47 -1.31
CA ALA A 12 24.92 -11.32 -0.64
C ALA A 12 24.35 -10.31 -1.65
N GLY A 13 25.07 -10.03 -2.73
CA GLY A 13 24.59 -9.12 -3.75
C GLY A 13 23.44 -9.64 -4.59
N SER A 14 23.39 -10.95 -4.85
CA SER A 14 22.26 -11.56 -5.56
C SER A 14 20.99 -11.46 -4.74
N LEU A 15 21.08 -11.74 -3.43
CA LEU A 15 19.95 -11.61 -2.51
C LEU A 15 19.44 -10.17 -2.43
N GLY A 16 20.34 -9.19 -2.29
CA GLY A 16 19.95 -7.78 -2.23
C GLY A 16 19.23 -7.30 -3.49
N ILE A 17 19.69 -7.72 -4.68
CA ILE A 17 18.99 -7.39 -5.93
C ILE A 17 17.62 -8.07 -6.00
N LEU A 18 17.51 -9.32 -5.56
CA LEU A 18 16.26 -10.08 -5.61
C LEU A 18 15.22 -9.56 -4.63
N HIS A 19 15.61 -9.26 -3.39
CA HIS A 19 14.73 -8.64 -2.40
C HIS A 19 14.26 -7.27 -2.87
N GLY A 20 15.18 -6.40 -3.33
CA GLY A 20 14.79 -5.10 -3.86
C GLY A 20 13.80 -5.16 -5.02
N ILE A 21 13.94 -6.13 -5.94
CA ILE A 21 12.98 -6.34 -7.03
C ILE A 21 11.66 -6.91 -6.51
N ALA A 22 11.70 -7.88 -5.60
CA ALA A 22 10.50 -8.53 -5.08
C ALA A 22 9.64 -7.56 -4.25
N ASP A 23 10.28 -6.73 -3.43
CA ASP A 23 9.62 -5.73 -2.59
C ASP A 23 9.03 -4.61 -3.44
N ALA A 24 9.79 -4.14 -4.44
CA ALA A 24 9.32 -3.15 -5.40
C ALA A 24 8.04 -3.62 -6.12
N LEU A 25 8.05 -4.87 -6.59
CA LEU A 25 7.00 -5.45 -7.43
C LEU A 25 5.94 -6.28 -6.67
N GLU A 26 5.99 -6.30 -5.32
CA GLU A 26 5.09 -7.07 -4.45
C GLU A 26 4.97 -8.55 -4.85
N VAL A 27 6.09 -9.15 -5.26
CA VAL A 27 6.12 -10.55 -5.68
C VAL A 27 6.24 -11.44 -4.45
N SER A 28 5.21 -12.26 -4.18
CA SER A 28 5.30 -13.27 -3.12
C SER A 28 6.28 -14.39 -3.50
N TYR A 29 7.32 -14.61 -2.69
CA TYR A 29 8.28 -15.69 -2.86
C TYR A 29 8.50 -16.46 -1.57
N ARG A 30 8.92 -17.73 -1.69
CA ARG A 30 9.38 -18.53 -0.55
C ARG A 30 10.86 -18.25 -0.32
N ALA A 31 11.17 -17.46 0.71
CA ALA A 31 12.54 -17.05 1.05
C ALA A 31 13.53 -18.23 1.09
N GLY A 32 13.15 -19.35 1.72
CA GLY A 32 13.99 -20.55 1.80
C GLY A 32 14.38 -21.12 0.43
N THR A 33 13.46 -21.09 -0.54
CA THR A 33 13.73 -21.61 -1.90
C THR A 33 14.72 -20.71 -2.64
N VAL A 34 14.53 -19.38 -2.60
CA VAL A 34 15.43 -18.41 -3.25
C VAL A 34 16.84 -18.50 -2.67
N TRP A 35 16.94 -18.66 -1.35
CA TRP A 35 18.21 -18.78 -0.65
C TRP A 35 18.97 -20.04 -1.06
N ILE A 36 18.30 -21.20 -1.06
CA ILE A 36 18.87 -22.49 -1.47
C ILE A 36 19.45 -22.40 -2.88
N TRP A 37 18.70 -21.87 -3.84
CA TRP A 37 19.16 -21.78 -5.23
C TRP A 37 20.30 -20.79 -5.42
N THR A 38 20.25 -19.63 -4.77
CA THR A 38 21.32 -18.63 -4.81
C THR A 38 22.64 -19.22 -4.28
N VAL A 39 22.58 -19.96 -3.17
CA VAL A 39 23.76 -20.63 -2.59
C VAL A 39 24.28 -21.75 -3.50
N LEU A 40 23.39 -22.62 -4.00
CA LEU A 40 23.76 -23.73 -4.89
C LEU A 40 24.48 -23.24 -6.16
N PHE A 41 23.93 -22.23 -6.84
CA PHE A 41 24.55 -21.69 -8.05
C PHE A 41 25.83 -20.92 -7.75
N SER A 42 25.90 -20.19 -6.64
CA SER A 42 27.12 -19.52 -6.22
C SER A 42 28.24 -20.51 -5.92
N ALA A 43 27.92 -21.65 -5.28
CA ALA A 43 28.88 -22.73 -5.05
C ALA A 43 29.34 -23.39 -6.36
N LEU A 44 28.42 -23.67 -7.28
CA LEU A 44 28.74 -24.21 -8.62
C LEU A 44 29.76 -23.32 -9.34
N TRP A 45 29.49 -22.01 -9.41
CA TRP A 45 30.40 -21.06 -10.05
C TRP A 45 31.69 -20.85 -9.25
N GLY A 46 31.63 -20.95 -7.93
CA GLY A 46 32.80 -21.00 -7.05
C GLY A 46 33.77 -22.12 -7.43
N VAL A 47 33.25 -23.33 -7.71
CA VAL A 47 34.06 -24.47 -8.18
C VAL A 47 34.63 -24.22 -9.58
N VAL A 48 33.78 -23.73 -10.50
CA VAL A 48 34.19 -23.39 -11.88
C VAL A 48 35.37 -22.40 -11.88
N PHE A 49 35.31 -21.37 -11.04
CA PHE A 49 36.37 -20.37 -10.97
C PHE A 49 37.52 -20.74 -10.02
N GLY A 50 37.29 -21.61 -9.04
CA GLY A 50 38.31 -22.11 -8.12
C GLY A 50 39.36 -22.99 -8.82
N TRP A 51 38.93 -23.86 -9.74
CA TRP A 51 39.81 -24.79 -10.45
C TRP A 51 40.28 -24.29 -11.81
N LYS A 52 41.31 -23.44 -11.79
CA LYS A 52 41.91 -22.81 -12.99
C LYS A 52 42.26 -23.79 -14.11
N ALA A 53 42.78 -24.98 -13.78
CA ALA A 53 43.22 -25.98 -14.77
C ALA A 53 42.06 -26.56 -15.62
N TYR A 54 40.84 -26.58 -15.06
CA TYR A 54 39.68 -27.24 -15.69
C TYR A 54 38.61 -26.27 -16.19
N ARG A 55 38.85 -24.95 -16.09
CA ARG A 55 37.90 -23.90 -16.53
C ARG A 55 37.39 -24.09 -17.95
N LYS A 56 38.25 -24.54 -18.88
CA LYS A 56 37.88 -24.80 -20.28
C LYS A 56 36.78 -25.85 -20.46
N TYR A 57 36.60 -26.75 -19.48
CA TYR A 57 35.58 -27.79 -19.48
C TYR A 57 34.42 -27.48 -18.53
N LEU A 58 34.72 -26.87 -17.38
CA LEU A 58 33.72 -26.54 -16.36
C LEU A 58 32.79 -25.39 -16.78
N ILE A 59 33.29 -24.37 -17.48
CA ILE A 59 32.46 -23.23 -17.93
C ILE A 59 31.38 -23.67 -18.93
N PRO A 60 31.70 -24.39 -20.03
CA PRO A 60 30.67 -24.86 -20.96
C PRO A 60 29.67 -25.81 -20.31
N SER A 61 30.14 -26.69 -19.41
CA SER A 61 29.28 -27.65 -18.71
C SER A 61 28.27 -26.96 -17.78
N ALA A 62 28.73 -25.99 -16.98
CA ALA A 62 27.86 -25.19 -16.11
C ALA A 62 26.85 -24.35 -16.92
N ALA A 63 27.29 -23.73 -18.02
CA ALA A 63 26.41 -23.02 -18.93
C ALA A 63 25.37 -23.95 -19.57
N GLY A 64 25.77 -25.16 -19.97
CA GLY A 64 24.87 -26.18 -20.50
C GLY A 64 23.79 -26.59 -19.52
N VAL A 65 24.11 -26.79 -18.24
CA VAL A 65 23.11 -27.11 -17.20
C VAL A 65 22.09 -25.99 -17.04
N VAL A 66 22.54 -24.72 -17.00
CA VAL A 66 21.63 -23.56 -16.91
C VAL A 66 20.74 -23.48 -18.14
N ILE A 67 21.30 -23.59 -19.34
CA ILE A 67 20.55 -23.51 -20.60
C ILE A 67 19.52 -24.64 -20.70
N LEU A 68 19.90 -25.88 -20.39
CA LEU A 68 18.97 -27.03 -20.41
C LEU A 68 17.85 -26.87 -19.38
N SER A 69 18.15 -26.38 -18.18
CA SER A 69 17.12 -26.09 -17.17
C SER A 69 16.16 -24.98 -17.62
N GLY A 70 16.67 -23.96 -18.30
CA GLY A 70 15.87 -22.87 -18.86
C GLY A 70 14.98 -23.33 -20.02
N ILE A 71 15.46 -24.23 -20.87
CA ILE A 71 14.66 -24.85 -21.94
C ILE A 71 13.56 -25.72 -21.34
N TRP A 72 13.88 -26.53 -20.32
CA TRP A 72 12.91 -27.42 -19.68
C TRP A 72 11.75 -26.69 -19.00
N ARG A 73 12.02 -25.52 -18.39
CA ARG A 73 11.03 -24.66 -17.73
C ARG A 73 10.65 -23.42 -18.55
N TRP A 74 10.89 -23.41 -19.86
CA TRP A 74 10.80 -22.19 -20.69
C TRP A 74 9.41 -21.54 -20.65
N LYS A 75 8.37 -22.38 -20.68
CA LYS A 75 6.98 -21.90 -20.69
C LYS A 75 6.67 -21.12 -19.41
N GLU A 76 7.05 -21.65 -18.26
CA GLU A 76 6.78 -21.05 -16.95
C GLU A 76 7.67 -19.83 -16.67
N ILE A 77 8.93 -19.86 -17.13
CA ILE A 77 9.83 -18.70 -17.06
C ILE A 77 9.27 -17.54 -17.86
N ARG A 78 8.87 -17.79 -19.12
CA ARG A 78 8.29 -16.78 -20.00
C ARG A 78 7.02 -16.18 -19.39
N GLU A 79 6.10 -17.03 -18.93
CA GLU A 79 4.86 -16.58 -18.30
C GLU A 79 5.11 -15.78 -17.01
N GLY A 80 6.07 -16.19 -16.17
CA GLY A 80 6.43 -15.44 -14.97
C GLY A 80 7.08 -14.09 -15.28
N PHE A 81 7.91 -13.98 -16.32
CA PHE A 81 8.47 -12.70 -16.77
C PHE A 81 7.38 -11.74 -17.28
N CYS A 82 6.41 -12.24 -18.06
CA CYS A 82 5.27 -11.42 -18.49
C CYS A 82 4.50 -10.86 -17.29
N ARG A 83 4.25 -11.67 -16.25
CA ARG A 83 3.56 -11.21 -15.04
C ARG A 83 4.37 -10.19 -14.22
N SER A 84 5.68 -10.40 -14.08
CA SER A 84 6.54 -9.41 -13.42
C SER A 84 6.57 -8.09 -14.20
N PHE A 85 6.49 -8.15 -15.53
CA PHE A 85 6.40 -6.97 -16.38
C PHE A 85 5.05 -6.27 -16.26
N GLU A 86 3.93 -7.01 -16.23
CA GLU A 86 2.59 -6.49 -15.94
C GLU A 86 2.57 -5.78 -14.58
N ARG A 87 3.10 -6.40 -13.51
CA ARG A 87 3.19 -5.74 -12.19
C ARG A 87 4.09 -4.51 -12.17
N ALA A 88 5.21 -4.54 -12.89
CA ALA A 88 6.06 -3.38 -13.01
C ALA A 88 5.34 -2.23 -13.72
N ALA A 89 4.59 -2.54 -14.78
CA ALA A 89 3.79 -1.56 -15.47
C ALA A 89 2.63 -1.05 -14.60
N ASP A 90 1.95 -1.91 -13.85
CA ASP A 90 0.92 -1.53 -12.89
C ASP A 90 1.50 -0.62 -11.78
N ALA A 91 2.62 -0.99 -11.19
CA ALA A 91 3.28 -0.18 -10.15
C ALA A 91 3.72 1.18 -10.70
N ILE A 92 4.20 1.23 -11.95
CA ILE A 92 4.54 2.48 -12.64
C ILE A 92 3.27 3.29 -12.95
N ASN A 93 2.22 2.64 -13.44
CA ASN A 93 0.93 3.26 -13.75
C ASN A 93 0.28 3.85 -12.49
N ASP A 94 0.28 3.10 -11.39
CA ASP A 94 -0.23 3.51 -10.08
C ASP A 94 0.60 4.67 -9.51
N TYR A 95 1.94 4.56 -9.56
CA TYR A 95 2.83 5.57 -9.00
C TYR A 95 2.84 6.88 -9.79
N TYR A 96 2.97 6.81 -11.12
CA TYR A 96 3.00 7.99 -12.00
C TYR A 96 1.61 8.44 -12.46
N SER A 97 0.54 7.72 -12.09
CA SER A 97 -0.83 7.99 -12.55
C SER A 97 -0.95 8.00 -14.08
N VAL A 98 -0.25 7.07 -14.74
CA VAL A 98 -0.23 6.89 -16.20
C VAL A 98 -1.05 5.64 -16.56
N SER A 99 -1.64 5.61 -17.77
CA SER A 99 -2.44 4.48 -18.27
C SER A 99 -1.74 3.76 -19.42
N TRP A 100 -0.59 3.13 -19.16
CA TRP A 100 0.02 2.26 -20.17
C TRP A 100 -0.72 0.93 -20.23
N GLU A 101 -1.36 0.66 -21.36
CA GLU A 101 -1.92 -0.66 -21.66
C GLU A 101 -0.78 -1.62 -21.99
N VAL A 102 -0.49 -2.54 -21.08
CA VAL A 102 0.34 -3.72 -21.38
C VAL A 102 -0.58 -4.79 -21.97
N ALA A 103 -0.13 -5.45 -23.04
CA ALA A 103 -0.91 -6.50 -23.69
C ALA A 103 -1.21 -7.65 -22.70
N ASP A 104 -2.48 -7.88 -22.41
CA ASP A 104 -2.97 -8.96 -21.53
C ASP A 104 -2.46 -10.32 -22.03
N TYR A 105 -1.60 -11.00 -21.25
CA TYR A 105 -1.12 -12.32 -21.63
C TYR A 105 -2.09 -13.41 -21.16
N ALA A 106 -2.41 -14.35 -22.06
CA ALA A 106 -3.42 -15.39 -21.82
C ALA A 106 -3.10 -16.26 -20.59
N ARG A 107 -4.10 -16.41 -19.69
CA ARG A 107 -4.01 -17.19 -18.46
C ARG A 107 -3.92 -18.69 -18.75
N THR A 108 -2.78 -19.30 -18.44
CA THR A 108 -2.69 -20.73 -18.12
C THR A 108 -2.18 -20.89 -16.69
N GLY A 109 -2.96 -21.54 -15.84
CA GLY A 109 -2.90 -21.41 -14.38
C GLY A 109 -1.67 -22.01 -13.66
N GLY A 110 -1.52 -21.58 -12.40
CA GLY A 110 -0.65 -22.20 -11.38
C GLY A 110 0.16 -21.19 -10.54
N ILE A 111 0.21 -21.43 -9.22
CA ILE A 111 1.00 -20.68 -8.21
C ILE A 111 2.54 -20.85 -8.40
N SER A 112 2.97 -21.64 -9.40
CA SER A 112 4.37 -22.02 -9.62
C SER A 112 5.15 -21.19 -10.65
N THR A 113 4.53 -20.31 -11.44
CA THR A 113 5.20 -19.63 -12.57
C THR A 113 6.04 -18.42 -12.15
N GLU A 114 5.54 -17.55 -11.27
CA GLU A 114 6.26 -16.37 -10.78
C GLU A 114 7.50 -16.74 -9.96
N GLN A 115 7.34 -17.72 -9.06
CA GLN A 115 8.46 -18.26 -8.29
C GLN A 115 9.53 -18.85 -9.23
N THR A 116 9.13 -19.47 -10.33
CA THR A 116 10.08 -20.03 -11.31
C THR A 116 10.84 -18.93 -12.06
N ALA A 117 10.18 -17.85 -12.46
CA ALA A 117 10.85 -16.72 -13.11
C ALA A 117 11.80 -16.00 -12.14
N LEU A 118 11.40 -15.81 -10.89
CA LEU A 118 12.26 -15.21 -9.86
C LEU A 118 13.48 -16.10 -9.58
N LEU A 119 13.30 -17.43 -9.54
CA LEU A 119 14.41 -18.37 -9.45
C LEU A 119 15.32 -18.33 -10.67
N ALA A 120 14.77 -18.25 -11.89
CA ALA A 120 15.58 -18.13 -13.11
C ALA A 120 16.40 -16.83 -13.12
N MET A 121 15.83 -15.72 -12.65
CA MET A 121 16.57 -14.46 -12.42
C MET A 121 17.66 -14.63 -11.38
N ALA A 122 17.38 -15.29 -10.25
CA ALA A 122 18.36 -15.55 -9.21
C ALA A 122 19.58 -16.31 -9.75
N VAL A 123 19.33 -17.34 -10.57
CA VAL A 123 20.38 -18.09 -11.27
C VAL A 123 21.21 -17.18 -12.17
N LEU A 124 20.56 -16.40 -13.04
CA LEU A 124 21.23 -15.51 -13.99
C LEU A 124 22.06 -14.42 -13.29
N ILE A 125 21.49 -13.75 -12.29
CA ILE A 125 22.15 -12.72 -11.49
C ILE A 125 23.36 -13.33 -10.78
N THR A 126 23.20 -14.51 -10.17
CA THR A 126 24.30 -15.22 -9.51
C THR A 126 25.44 -15.55 -10.50
N CYS A 127 25.11 -16.03 -11.70
CA CYS A 127 26.09 -16.32 -12.75
C CYS A 127 26.88 -15.06 -13.14
N LEU A 128 26.18 -13.96 -13.36
CA LEU A 128 26.77 -12.67 -13.75
C LEU A 128 27.61 -12.07 -12.63
N LEU A 129 27.12 -12.13 -11.38
CA LEU A 129 27.81 -11.58 -10.21
C LEU A 129 29.09 -12.35 -9.88
N VAL A 130 29.01 -13.67 -9.71
CA VAL A 130 30.18 -14.50 -9.40
C VAL A 130 31.17 -14.50 -10.58
N GLY A 131 30.67 -14.59 -11.82
CA GLY A 131 31.47 -14.54 -13.03
C GLY A 131 32.19 -13.21 -13.22
N GLY A 132 31.50 -12.09 -13.03
CA GLY A 132 32.08 -10.76 -13.09
C GLY A 132 33.10 -10.52 -11.98
N LEU A 133 32.84 -10.96 -10.73
CA LEU A 133 33.76 -10.78 -9.61
C LEU A 133 35.08 -11.53 -9.86
N ALA A 134 34.98 -12.71 -10.49
CA ALA A 134 36.11 -13.55 -10.88
C ALA A 134 36.87 -13.04 -12.13
N LEU A 135 36.20 -12.33 -13.05
CA LEU A 135 36.79 -11.83 -14.29
C LEU A 135 37.14 -10.33 -14.17
N LYS A 136 38.44 -9.99 -14.22
CA LYS A 136 38.94 -8.61 -14.05
C LYS A 136 38.25 -7.56 -14.96
N LYS A 137 37.76 -7.95 -16.15
CA LYS A 137 37.07 -7.06 -17.11
C LYS A 137 35.56 -6.90 -16.86
N GLY A 138 34.92 -7.78 -16.09
CA GLY A 138 33.46 -7.79 -15.85
C GLY A 138 33.00 -6.87 -14.70
N ARG A 139 33.92 -6.23 -13.98
CA ARG A 139 33.63 -5.51 -12.73
C ARG A 139 32.83 -4.22 -12.90
N VAL A 140 32.91 -3.59 -14.08
CA VAL A 140 32.09 -2.41 -14.42
C VAL A 140 30.63 -2.82 -14.65
N LEU A 141 30.42 -3.97 -15.30
CA LEU A 141 29.08 -4.53 -15.52
C LEU A 141 28.40 -4.88 -14.18
N LEU A 142 29.17 -5.37 -13.20
CA LEU A 142 28.69 -5.65 -11.85
C LEU A 142 28.21 -4.40 -11.13
N ALA A 143 29.02 -3.32 -11.15
CA ALA A 143 28.63 -2.06 -10.53
C ALA A 143 27.33 -1.52 -11.14
N GLY A 144 27.14 -1.69 -12.45
CA GLY A 144 25.87 -1.37 -13.13
C GLY A 144 24.69 -2.22 -12.64
N LEU A 145 24.87 -3.53 -12.44
CA LEU A 145 23.82 -4.42 -11.94
C LEU A 145 23.41 -4.11 -10.50
N PHE A 146 24.38 -3.83 -9.62
CA PHE A 146 24.10 -3.40 -8.25
C PHE A 146 23.37 -2.05 -8.21
N LEU A 147 23.80 -1.10 -9.03
CA LEU A 147 23.16 0.19 -9.15
C LEU A 147 21.73 0.07 -9.68
N MET A 148 21.50 -0.80 -10.66
CA MET A 148 20.16 -1.03 -11.21
C MET A 148 19.22 -1.67 -10.17
N GLY A 149 19.69 -2.66 -9.41
CA GLY A 149 18.92 -3.26 -8.31
C GLY A 149 18.63 -2.28 -7.18
N PHE A 150 19.57 -1.38 -6.87
CA PHE A 150 19.38 -0.32 -5.87
C PHE A 150 18.41 0.76 -6.34
N LEU A 151 18.48 1.16 -7.62
CA LEU A 151 17.66 2.25 -8.17
C LEU A 151 16.22 1.82 -8.50
N ALA A 152 15.96 0.53 -8.74
CA ALA A 152 14.66 0.05 -9.18
C ALA A 152 13.49 0.42 -8.23
N PRO A 153 13.60 0.31 -6.89
CA PRO A 153 12.53 0.71 -5.97
C PRO A 153 12.23 2.21 -6.02
N PHE A 154 13.26 3.05 -6.16
CA PHE A 154 13.09 4.50 -6.24
C PHE A 154 12.36 4.97 -7.50
N LEU A 155 12.41 4.19 -8.59
CA LEU A 155 11.67 4.49 -9.81
C LEU A 155 10.15 4.45 -9.61
N ILE A 156 9.66 3.79 -8.56
CA ILE A 156 8.24 3.72 -8.19
C ILE A 156 7.98 4.33 -6.80
N GLY A 157 8.89 5.18 -6.32
CA GLY A 157 8.79 5.87 -5.04
C GLY A 157 8.77 4.97 -3.80
N LYS A 158 9.23 3.73 -3.92
CA LYS A 158 9.41 2.85 -2.77
C LYS A 158 10.81 3.00 -2.21
N VAL A 159 10.92 3.11 -0.89
CA VAL A 159 12.20 3.02 -0.19
C VAL A 159 12.54 1.53 -0.04
N PRO A 160 13.72 1.07 -0.46
CA PRO A 160 14.13 -0.31 -0.22
C PRO A 160 14.16 -0.60 1.29
N GLU A 161 13.69 -1.77 1.71
CA GLU A 161 13.77 -2.18 3.11
C GLU A 161 15.22 -2.19 3.62
N ASP A 162 15.41 -1.98 4.93
CA ASP A 162 16.73 -1.93 5.58
C ASP A 162 17.59 -3.14 5.21
N GLN A 163 17.00 -4.34 5.17
CA GLN A 163 17.70 -5.57 4.79
C GLN A 163 18.26 -5.52 3.36
N THR A 164 17.46 -5.05 2.40
CA THR A 164 17.84 -4.90 0.99
C THR A 164 19.03 -3.94 0.85
N VAL A 165 19.01 -2.83 1.60
CA VAL A 165 20.11 -1.84 1.61
C VAL A 165 21.40 -2.48 2.12
N TRP A 166 21.35 -3.24 3.22
CA TRP A 166 22.54 -3.90 3.78
C TRP A 166 23.13 -4.96 2.84
N GLU A 167 22.29 -5.76 2.19
CA GLU A 167 22.73 -6.82 1.27
C GLU A 167 23.41 -6.24 0.02
N LEU A 168 22.87 -5.15 -0.54
CA LEU A 168 23.48 -4.41 -1.64
C LEU A 168 24.79 -3.74 -1.23
N LEU A 169 24.84 -3.12 -0.04
CA LEU A 169 26.07 -2.52 0.51
C LEU A 169 27.17 -3.57 0.72
N ILE A 170 26.84 -4.74 1.25
CA ILE A 170 27.80 -5.85 1.41
C ILE A 170 28.33 -6.31 0.05
N GLY A 171 27.48 -6.39 -0.98
CA GLY A 171 27.90 -6.70 -2.35
C GLY A 171 28.84 -5.64 -2.96
N ILE A 172 28.54 -4.35 -2.77
CA ILE A 172 29.37 -3.22 -3.22
C ILE A 172 30.70 -3.17 -2.46
N VAL A 173 30.69 -3.36 -1.15
CA VAL A 173 31.91 -3.47 -0.32
C VAL A 173 32.74 -4.67 -0.79
N GLY A 174 32.11 -5.77 -1.18
CA GLY A 174 32.78 -6.91 -1.79
C GLY A 174 33.51 -6.59 -3.09
N LEU A 175 32.89 -5.80 -3.97
CA LEU A 175 33.53 -5.29 -5.19
C LEU A 175 34.76 -4.45 -4.87
N LEU A 176 34.68 -3.56 -3.87
CA LEU A 176 35.76 -2.67 -3.46
C LEU A 176 36.89 -3.43 -2.73
N ALA A 177 36.55 -4.38 -1.85
CA ALA A 177 37.52 -5.19 -1.10
C ALA A 177 38.39 -6.05 -2.03
N LEU A 178 37.81 -6.58 -3.12
CA LEU A 178 38.52 -7.34 -4.16
C LEU A 178 39.35 -6.44 -5.11
N GLN A 179 39.32 -5.12 -4.95
CA GLN A 179 40.18 -4.17 -5.66
C GLN A 179 41.41 -3.76 -4.85
N VAL A 180 41.33 -3.76 -3.52
CA VAL A 180 42.42 -3.27 -2.63
C VAL A 180 43.56 -4.30 -2.46
N ARG A 181 43.28 -5.61 -2.59
CA ARG A 181 44.32 -6.65 -2.56
C ARG A 181 44.92 -6.90 -3.95
N LEU A 182 45.91 -6.10 -4.32
CA LEU A 182 46.87 -6.44 -5.38
C LEU A 182 48.28 -6.53 -4.77
N PRO A 183 48.79 -7.73 -4.45
CA PRO A 183 50.20 -7.93 -4.23
C PRO A 183 50.91 -7.91 -5.60
N GLY A 184 51.76 -6.91 -5.84
CA GLY A 184 52.86 -7.05 -6.79
C GLY A 184 52.73 -6.47 -8.20
N SER A 185 52.13 -5.29 -8.43
CA SER A 185 52.48 -4.52 -9.63
C SER A 185 52.81 -3.07 -9.32
N ARG A 186 54.09 -2.73 -9.53
CA ARG A 186 54.63 -1.38 -9.60
C ARG A 186 53.71 -0.49 -10.45
N GLN A 187 53.40 0.68 -9.89
CA GLN A 187 52.64 1.80 -10.47
C GLN A 187 51.24 1.44 -10.98
N GLN A 188 50.23 1.70 -10.15
CA GLN A 188 48.88 1.95 -10.68
C GLN A 188 48.96 3.17 -11.61
N PRO A 189 48.59 3.07 -12.90
CA PRO A 189 48.59 4.22 -13.80
C PRO A 189 47.64 5.29 -13.26
N ASP A 190 47.98 6.58 -13.39
CA ASP A 190 47.17 7.70 -12.84
C ASP A 190 45.72 7.73 -13.36
N VAL A 191 45.46 7.09 -14.50
CA VAL A 191 44.13 6.83 -15.04
C VAL A 191 43.28 6.02 -14.05
N PHE A 192 43.87 5.07 -13.34
CA PHE A 192 43.19 4.18 -12.39
C PHE A 192 42.76 4.90 -11.10
N LYS A 193 43.59 5.82 -10.58
CA LYS A 193 43.21 6.71 -9.45
C LYS A 193 42.18 7.76 -9.85
N ARG A 194 42.14 8.14 -11.13
CA ARG A 194 41.08 9.00 -11.70
C ARG A 194 39.77 8.23 -11.84
N VAL A 195 39.78 7.01 -12.39
CA VAL A 195 38.59 6.16 -12.54
C VAL A 195 37.98 5.79 -11.19
N ASN A 196 38.79 5.49 -10.16
CA ASN A 196 38.24 5.19 -8.82
C ASN A 196 37.65 6.42 -8.11
N ARG A 197 38.24 7.61 -8.27
CA ARG A 197 37.63 8.87 -7.80
C ARG A 197 36.39 9.25 -8.59
N VAL A 198 36.36 8.93 -9.88
CA VAL A 198 35.18 9.10 -10.74
C VAL A 198 34.09 8.10 -10.39
N LEU A 199 34.40 6.85 -10.01
CA LEU A 199 33.43 5.84 -9.59
C LEU A 199 32.89 6.06 -8.18
N ILE A 200 33.73 6.46 -7.22
CA ILE A 200 33.29 6.91 -5.89
C ILE A 200 32.51 8.22 -6.04
N GLY A 201 32.98 9.12 -6.90
CA GLY A 201 32.26 10.31 -7.31
C GLY A 201 30.93 9.99 -7.97
N PHE A 202 30.85 8.98 -8.85
CA PHE A 202 29.61 8.52 -9.50
C PHE A 202 28.70 7.79 -8.52
N ALA A 203 29.22 7.09 -7.52
CA ALA A 203 28.41 6.47 -6.49
C ALA A 203 27.83 7.53 -5.55
N VAL A 204 28.61 8.54 -5.17
CA VAL A 204 28.16 9.71 -4.38
C VAL A 204 27.25 10.62 -5.21
N VAL A 205 27.50 10.82 -6.50
CA VAL A 205 26.67 11.57 -7.44
C VAL A 205 25.48 10.74 -7.95
N ALA A 206 25.49 9.41 -7.87
CA ALA A 206 24.29 8.60 -8.07
C ALA A 206 23.46 8.54 -6.78
N LEU A 207 24.08 8.67 -5.60
CA LEU A 207 23.38 8.86 -4.32
C LEU A 207 22.78 10.27 -4.19
N VAL A 208 23.50 11.31 -4.61
CA VAL A 208 23.13 12.73 -4.46
C VAL A 208 22.48 13.30 -5.73
N GLY A 209 22.89 12.83 -6.90
CA GLY A 209 22.43 13.28 -8.21
C GLY A 209 21.41 12.36 -8.88
N SER A 210 21.07 11.18 -8.35
CA SER A 210 19.80 10.55 -8.76
C SER A 210 18.61 11.41 -8.38
N ALA A 211 18.70 12.17 -7.29
CA ALA A 211 17.71 13.20 -6.97
C ALA A 211 17.68 14.34 -8.01
N TYR A 212 18.86 14.84 -8.41
CA TYR A 212 18.99 16.08 -9.19
C TYR A 212 19.00 15.91 -10.72
N PHE A 213 19.45 14.76 -11.24
CA PHE A 213 19.57 14.47 -12.68
C PHE A 213 18.48 13.53 -13.19
N LEU A 214 18.00 12.62 -12.35
CA LEU A 214 16.90 11.74 -12.71
C LEU A 214 15.59 12.54 -12.73
N GLU A 215 15.42 13.54 -11.87
CA GLU A 215 14.23 14.40 -11.84
C GLU A 215 13.94 15.12 -13.19
N PRO A 216 14.89 15.86 -13.83
CA PRO A 216 14.64 16.48 -15.14
C PRO A 216 14.50 15.46 -16.30
N PHE A 217 15.19 14.33 -16.23
CA PHE A 217 15.07 13.27 -17.25
C PHE A 217 13.75 12.51 -17.13
N LEU A 218 13.34 12.17 -15.91
CA LEU A 218 12.04 11.57 -15.63
C LEU A 218 10.90 12.55 -15.90
N GLN A 219 11.09 13.86 -15.70
CA GLN A 219 10.11 14.88 -16.11
C GLN A 219 10.04 15.07 -17.63
N THR A 220 11.12 14.84 -18.37
CA THR A 220 11.10 14.89 -19.86
C THR A 220 10.54 13.62 -20.49
N VAL A 221 10.69 12.46 -19.85
CA VAL A 221 10.13 11.17 -20.30
C VAL A 221 8.72 10.91 -19.75
N PHE A 222 8.39 11.42 -18.55
CA PHE A 222 7.12 11.25 -17.82
C PHE A 222 6.62 12.59 -17.22
N PRO A 223 6.01 13.48 -18.04
CA PRO A 223 5.57 14.79 -17.57
C PRO A 223 4.20 14.74 -16.85
N ALA A 224 4.17 14.69 -15.51
CA ALA A 224 3.01 15.10 -14.68
C ALA A 224 3.34 15.34 -13.19
N GLY A 225 2.94 16.49 -12.65
CA GLY A 225 2.57 16.73 -11.23
C GLY A 225 3.62 16.47 -10.13
N GLY A 226 4.61 17.37 -9.99
CA GLY A 226 5.65 17.30 -8.96
C GLY A 226 5.14 17.52 -7.52
N GLY A 227 5.28 16.49 -6.68
CA GLY A 227 5.07 16.55 -5.23
C GLY A 227 5.62 15.33 -4.49
N LYS A 228 5.27 14.12 -4.95
CA LYS A 228 5.57 12.86 -4.24
C LYS A 228 7.05 12.46 -4.21
N GLN A 229 7.82 12.83 -5.24
CA GLN A 229 9.26 12.54 -5.28
C GLN A 229 10.05 13.31 -4.21
N LYS A 230 9.60 14.51 -3.80
CA LYS A 230 10.25 15.30 -2.74
C LYS A 230 10.07 14.67 -1.36
N GLU A 231 8.92 14.05 -1.10
CA GLU A 231 8.62 13.40 0.20
C GLU A 231 9.44 12.13 0.40
N ALA A 232 9.53 11.27 -0.61
CA ALA A 232 10.38 10.07 -0.57
C ALA A 232 11.87 10.42 -0.42
N LEU A 233 12.32 11.52 -1.03
CA LEU A 233 13.69 12.03 -0.86
C LEU A 233 13.92 12.63 0.53
N GLU A 234 12.96 13.36 1.10
CA GLU A 234 13.02 13.86 2.48
C GLU A 234 13.06 12.71 3.50
N GLU A 235 12.30 11.64 3.29
CA GLU A 235 12.32 10.45 4.16
C GLU A 235 13.69 9.75 4.14
N VAL A 236 14.30 9.61 2.96
CA VAL A 236 15.67 9.12 2.81
C VAL A 236 16.69 10.04 3.47
N TRP A 237 16.55 11.37 3.30
CA TRP A 237 17.42 12.35 3.97
C TRP A 237 17.27 12.33 5.48
N GLN A 238 16.06 12.09 6.01
CA GLN A 238 15.82 11.92 7.44
C GLN A 238 16.46 10.65 7.98
N ASN A 239 16.37 9.53 7.26
CA ASN A 239 16.99 8.26 7.67
C ASN A 239 18.53 8.32 7.61
N ILE A 240 19.10 9.00 6.61
CA ILE A 240 20.54 9.26 6.53
C ILE A 240 21.01 10.20 7.65
N ARG A 241 20.25 11.26 7.98
CA ARG A 241 20.55 12.16 9.11
C ARG A 241 20.47 11.45 10.46
N GLN A 242 19.52 10.53 10.65
CA GLN A 242 19.42 9.70 11.85
C GLN A 242 20.58 8.70 11.97
N GLY A 243 21.04 8.11 10.86
CA GLY A 243 22.18 7.18 10.86
C GLY A 243 23.56 7.84 11.02
N ALA A 244 23.70 9.13 10.70
CA ALA A 244 25.00 9.82 10.66
C ALA A 244 25.40 10.59 11.93
N GLY A 245 24.57 10.64 12.97
CA GLY A 245 24.94 11.22 14.27
C GLY A 245 25.35 12.71 14.22
N MET A 246 24.92 13.47 13.22
CA MET A 246 25.14 14.92 13.13
C MET A 246 23.81 15.67 13.29
N GLY A 247 23.64 16.31 14.45
CA GLY A 247 22.81 17.51 14.58
C GLY A 247 21.45 17.34 15.26
N GLY A 248 21.43 17.65 16.57
CA GLY A 248 20.51 18.62 17.18
C GLY A 248 18.99 18.39 17.07
N SER A 249 18.43 17.83 18.15
CA SER A 249 17.13 18.15 18.76
C SER A 249 16.11 18.93 17.91
N GLY A 250 15.06 18.23 17.48
CA GLY A 250 13.81 18.85 16.98
C GLY A 250 12.94 17.89 16.17
N LYS A 251 12.42 16.81 16.77
CA LYS A 251 11.37 15.99 16.13
C LYS A 251 10.00 16.65 16.37
N THR A 252 9.26 16.94 15.31
CA THR A 252 7.82 17.24 15.37
C THR A 252 7.05 15.96 15.07
N ASP A 253 6.54 15.30 16.11
CA ASP A 253 5.71 14.08 16.05
C ASP A 253 4.23 14.42 15.76
N THR A 254 3.97 15.13 14.66
CA THR A 254 2.63 15.62 14.29
C THR A 254 2.13 14.96 13.01
N ALA A 255 0.95 14.35 13.02
CA ALA A 255 0.26 13.95 11.80
C ALA A 255 -0.38 15.19 11.15
N LYS A 256 -0.05 15.44 9.88
CA LYS A 256 -0.75 16.46 9.08
C LYS A 256 -2.10 15.89 8.65
N GLY A 257 -3.16 16.70 8.76
CA GLY A 257 -4.52 16.31 8.40
C GLY A 257 -4.67 15.72 6.99
N GLY A 258 -5.71 14.90 6.81
CA GLY A 258 -5.98 14.07 5.64
C GLY A 258 -6.73 12.79 6.03
N ILE A 259 -7.20 12.00 5.07
CA ILE A 259 -8.09 10.84 5.33
C ILE A 259 -7.37 9.61 5.95
N GLY A 260 -6.04 9.61 6.07
CA GLY A 260 -5.25 8.62 6.82
C GLY A 260 -5.23 7.18 6.31
N ASN A 261 -6.10 6.78 5.36
CA ASN A 261 -6.15 5.46 4.72
C ASN A 261 -6.03 4.24 5.66
N GLY A 262 -6.52 4.35 6.88
CA GLY A 262 -6.47 3.27 7.86
C GLY A 262 -5.12 3.10 8.56
N ASP A 263 -4.15 3.99 8.38
CA ASP A 263 -2.93 3.99 9.17
C ASP A 263 -3.23 4.54 10.59
N LEU A 264 -3.11 3.67 11.60
CA LEU A 264 -3.30 4.04 13.01
C LEU A 264 -1.98 4.34 13.72
N SER A 265 -0.84 4.16 13.02
CA SER A 265 0.50 4.46 13.52
C SER A 265 0.80 5.97 13.54
N ALA A 266 -0.07 6.77 12.93
CA ALA A 266 0.08 8.21 12.78
C ALA A 266 -0.24 9.02 14.06
N ALA A 267 0.84 9.35 14.77
CA ALA A 267 1.09 10.53 15.61
C ALA A 267 0.48 10.67 17.02
N ARG A 268 1.32 11.25 17.90
CA ARG A 268 0.98 11.69 19.27
C ARG A 268 -0.06 12.81 19.29
N ARG A 269 -0.21 13.50 18.15
CA ARG A 269 -1.01 14.71 17.94
C ARG A 269 -1.44 14.80 16.47
N LEU A 270 -2.73 15.01 16.24
CA LEU A 270 -3.29 15.39 14.95
C LEU A 270 -3.28 16.92 14.87
N GLU A 271 -2.71 17.48 13.79
CA GLU A 271 -2.91 18.88 13.43
C GLU A 271 -3.85 18.93 12.22
N PRO A 272 -5.13 19.32 12.45
CA PRO A 272 -6.10 19.54 11.39
C PRO A 272 -5.51 20.50 10.35
N GLY A 273 -5.45 20.06 9.10
CA GLY A 273 -4.90 20.87 8.01
C GLY A 273 -5.98 21.82 7.48
N LYS A 274 -5.75 23.13 7.48
CA LYS A 274 -6.67 24.09 6.85
C LYS A 274 -6.57 24.15 5.33
N GLU A 275 -5.70 23.32 4.77
CA GLU A 275 -5.44 23.29 3.33
C GLU A 275 -6.67 22.71 2.60
N PRO A 276 -7.10 23.34 1.48
CA PRO A 276 -8.17 22.84 0.64
C PRO A 276 -7.88 21.45 0.07
N GLN A 277 -8.77 20.50 0.28
CA GLN A 277 -8.61 19.10 -0.13
C GLN A 277 -9.54 18.71 -1.28
N LEU A 278 -10.83 18.99 -1.14
CA LEU A 278 -11.87 18.58 -2.08
C LEU A 278 -12.93 19.68 -2.19
N LYS A 279 -13.19 20.18 -3.39
CA LYS A 279 -14.31 21.09 -3.62
C LYS A 279 -15.52 20.31 -4.10
N VAL A 280 -16.68 20.52 -3.46
CA VAL A 280 -17.94 19.83 -3.78
C VAL A 280 -19.01 20.85 -4.10
N ILE A 281 -19.79 20.57 -5.14
CA ILE A 281 -20.89 21.40 -5.63
C ILE A 281 -22.13 20.52 -5.81
N VAL A 282 -23.27 20.96 -5.30
CA VAL A 282 -24.57 20.27 -5.40
C VAL A 282 -25.67 21.23 -5.86
N GLU A 283 -26.74 20.69 -6.44
CA GLU A 283 -27.85 21.50 -6.98
C GLU A 283 -28.78 22.09 -5.90
N GLY A 284 -29.00 21.35 -4.82
CA GLY A 284 -29.79 21.79 -3.66
C GLY A 284 -29.02 21.60 -2.37
N LYS A 285 -29.28 22.44 -1.36
CA LYS A 285 -28.60 22.34 -0.06
C LYS A 285 -28.97 21.01 0.60
N PRO A 286 -27.99 20.16 0.96
CA PRO A 286 -28.25 18.97 1.78
C PRO A 286 -28.89 19.37 3.10
N GLN A 287 -29.84 18.55 3.58
CA GLN A 287 -30.56 18.74 4.84
C GLN A 287 -29.92 17.99 6.00
N THR A 288 -28.86 17.22 5.73
CA THR A 288 -28.10 16.41 6.69
C THR A 288 -26.61 16.54 6.40
N GLU A 289 -25.79 16.14 7.37
CA GLU A 289 -24.35 15.98 7.19
C GLU A 289 -24.02 15.04 6.02
N LEU A 290 -23.08 15.44 5.17
CA LEU A 290 -22.71 14.68 3.98
C LEU A 290 -21.41 13.91 4.21
N TYR A 291 -21.51 12.59 4.32
CA TYR A 291 -20.37 11.69 4.48
C TYR A 291 -19.83 11.28 3.11
N LEU A 292 -18.69 11.85 2.71
CA LEU A 292 -18.03 11.58 1.44
C LEU A 292 -17.02 10.45 1.60
N CYS A 293 -17.41 9.25 1.21
CA CYS A 293 -16.66 8.02 1.46
C CYS A 293 -15.42 7.92 0.56
N GLY A 294 -14.23 7.79 1.17
CA GLY A 294 -12.98 7.50 0.47
C GLY A 294 -12.51 6.07 0.71
N TYR A 295 -11.67 5.91 1.73
CA TYR A 295 -11.07 4.65 2.13
C TYR A 295 -12.05 3.79 2.94
N ILE A 296 -12.03 2.47 2.70
CA ILE A 296 -12.72 1.49 3.52
C ILE A 296 -11.76 0.37 3.92
N GLY A 297 -11.59 0.22 5.22
CA GLY A 297 -10.80 -0.81 5.88
C GLY A 297 -11.62 -2.06 6.20
N THR A 298 -11.10 -3.23 5.81
CA THR A 298 -11.78 -4.52 5.96
C THR A 298 -11.14 -5.40 7.03
N THR A 299 -9.82 -5.51 7.02
CA THR A 299 -9.04 -6.33 7.97
C THR A 299 -8.29 -5.41 8.93
N TYR A 300 -8.29 -5.76 10.20
CA TYR A 300 -7.56 -5.05 11.26
C TYR A 300 -6.39 -5.91 11.72
N ASP A 301 -5.18 -5.35 11.76
CA ASP A 301 -3.96 -6.07 12.18
C ASP A 301 -3.36 -5.60 13.51
N GLY A 302 -4.03 -4.68 14.22
CA GLY A 302 -3.57 -4.08 15.47
C GLY A 302 -3.01 -2.67 15.30
N GLU A 303 -2.41 -2.35 14.15
CA GLU A 303 -1.75 -1.06 13.90
C GLU A 303 -2.31 -0.33 12.66
N ARG A 304 -3.05 -1.04 11.80
CA ARG A 304 -3.71 -0.47 10.63
C ARG A 304 -4.95 -1.24 10.22
N TRP A 305 -5.76 -0.58 9.41
CA TRP A 305 -6.78 -1.22 8.60
C TRP A 305 -6.24 -1.50 7.21
N GLU A 306 -6.55 -2.67 6.64
CA GLU A 306 -6.19 -3.05 5.27
C GLU A 306 -7.41 -3.07 4.34
N ARG A 307 -7.18 -2.76 3.06
CA ARG A 307 -8.18 -2.87 1.99
C ARG A 307 -8.63 -4.31 1.78
N LEU A 308 -9.79 -4.46 1.16
CA LEU A 308 -10.29 -5.76 0.74
C LEU A 308 -9.26 -6.46 -0.16
N ALA A 309 -8.80 -7.63 0.29
CA ALA A 309 -7.82 -8.42 -0.45
C ALA A 309 -8.33 -8.80 -1.85
N ARG A 310 -7.44 -8.84 -2.85
CA ARG A 310 -7.80 -9.21 -4.24
C ARG A 310 -8.52 -10.57 -4.30
N GLY A 311 -8.03 -11.56 -3.56
CA GLY A 311 -8.65 -12.88 -3.51
C GLY A 311 -10.01 -12.91 -2.80
N ALA A 312 -10.37 -11.90 -2.00
CA ALA A 312 -11.69 -11.75 -1.41
C ALA A 312 -12.66 -11.07 -2.39
N ARG A 313 -12.19 -10.07 -3.14
CA ARG A 313 -12.95 -9.40 -4.20
C ARG A 313 -13.54 -10.38 -5.23
N ASP A 314 -12.80 -11.43 -5.56
CA ASP A 314 -13.21 -12.37 -6.60
C ASP A 314 -14.10 -13.53 -6.10
N GLN A 315 -14.52 -13.53 -4.82
CA GLN A 315 -15.17 -14.70 -4.18
C GLN A 315 -16.61 -14.97 -4.57
N LEU A 316 -17.37 -13.96 -5.04
CA LEU A 316 -18.78 -14.13 -5.43
C LEU A 316 -18.95 -14.82 -6.80
N GLY A 317 -17.89 -15.31 -7.44
CA GLY A 317 -17.93 -15.97 -8.75
C GLY A 317 -18.23 -15.03 -9.92
N ARG A 318 -18.79 -13.85 -9.67
CA ARG A 318 -19.04 -12.76 -10.61
C ARG A 318 -18.70 -11.43 -9.95
N ARG A 319 -17.51 -10.90 -10.25
CA ARG A 319 -17.01 -9.60 -9.79
C ARG A 319 -18.06 -8.48 -9.94
N GLU A 320 -18.76 -8.47 -11.06
CA GLU A 320 -19.83 -7.49 -11.36
C GLU A 320 -20.98 -7.53 -10.35
N GLU A 321 -21.35 -8.71 -9.81
CA GLU A 321 -22.44 -8.84 -8.84
C GLU A 321 -22.06 -8.32 -7.44
N LEU A 322 -20.77 -8.38 -7.09
CA LEU A 322 -20.23 -7.78 -5.88
C LEU A 322 -20.13 -6.26 -6.03
N GLU A 323 -19.59 -5.80 -7.16
CA GLU A 323 -19.37 -4.38 -7.45
C GLU A 323 -20.70 -3.63 -7.58
N ALA A 324 -21.73 -4.29 -8.09
CA ALA A 324 -23.09 -3.75 -8.13
C ALA A 324 -23.61 -3.39 -6.73
N ARG A 325 -23.16 -4.06 -5.65
CA ARG A 325 -23.66 -3.84 -4.27
C ARG A 325 -23.39 -2.44 -3.74
N LYS A 326 -22.32 -1.78 -4.22
CA LYS A 326 -22.04 -0.38 -3.83
C LYS A 326 -23.18 0.57 -4.20
N GLY A 327 -23.99 0.24 -5.20
CA GLY A 327 -25.17 1.00 -5.62
C GLY A 327 -26.50 0.60 -4.96
N ASP A 328 -26.54 -0.36 -4.01
CA ASP A 328 -27.81 -0.82 -3.41
C ASP A 328 -28.51 0.28 -2.58
N ALA A 329 -27.75 1.12 -1.87
CA ALA A 329 -28.32 2.24 -1.11
C ALA A 329 -29.06 3.24 -2.04
N TYR A 330 -28.46 3.57 -3.19
CA TYR A 330 -29.11 4.44 -4.18
C TYR A 330 -30.38 3.79 -4.74
N ARG A 331 -30.33 2.51 -5.13
CA ARG A 331 -31.51 1.79 -5.66
C ARG A 331 -32.67 1.70 -4.67
N TRP A 332 -32.37 1.71 -3.38
CA TRP A 332 -33.37 1.77 -2.34
C TRP A 332 -33.95 3.19 -2.21
N LEU A 333 -33.11 4.21 -2.00
CA LEU A 333 -33.55 5.60 -1.80
C LEU A 333 -34.27 6.17 -3.03
N SER A 334 -33.82 5.83 -4.24
CA SER A 334 -34.37 6.36 -5.50
C SER A 334 -35.79 5.87 -5.81
N LYS A 335 -36.37 4.99 -4.99
CA LYS A 335 -37.78 4.58 -5.11
C LYS A 335 -38.73 5.67 -4.64
N GLU A 336 -38.29 6.48 -3.68
CA GLU A 336 -39.11 7.48 -3.00
C GLU A 336 -38.53 8.90 -3.09
N LYS A 337 -37.25 9.02 -3.43
CA LYS A 337 -36.53 10.29 -3.48
C LYS A 337 -36.02 10.61 -4.88
N GLU A 338 -36.10 11.89 -5.23
CA GLU A 338 -35.44 12.41 -6.42
C GLU A 338 -33.92 12.49 -6.19
N ALA A 339 -33.15 12.23 -7.25
CA ALA A 339 -31.69 12.28 -7.18
C ALA A 339 -31.19 13.68 -7.52
N GLY A 340 -30.38 14.26 -6.63
CA GLY A 340 -29.64 15.50 -6.89
C GLY A 340 -28.34 15.23 -7.63
N GLN A 341 -27.80 16.25 -8.31
CA GLN A 341 -26.46 16.17 -8.88
C GLN A 341 -25.38 16.65 -7.90
N LEU A 342 -24.25 15.94 -7.92
CA LEU A 342 -23.02 16.28 -7.22
C LEU A 342 -21.87 16.39 -8.24
N SER A 343 -21.05 17.43 -8.09
CA SER A 343 -19.78 17.59 -8.78
C SER A 343 -18.68 17.77 -7.75
N ALA A 344 -17.59 17.04 -7.89
CA ALA A 344 -16.46 17.14 -6.99
C ALA A 344 -15.15 17.33 -7.76
N GLU A 345 -14.33 18.26 -7.28
CA GLU A 345 -13.04 18.64 -7.83
C GLU A 345 -11.94 18.31 -6.82
N TYR A 346 -10.95 17.51 -7.26
CA TYR A 346 -9.79 17.19 -6.44
C TYR A 346 -8.85 18.40 -6.38
N LEU A 347 -8.57 18.90 -5.18
CA LEU A 347 -7.60 19.97 -4.96
C LEU A 347 -6.25 19.36 -4.54
N ASP A 348 -6.17 18.89 -3.28
CA ASP A 348 -4.95 18.34 -2.70
C ASP A 348 -5.19 17.00 -1.97
N THR A 349 -6.18 16.24 -2.44
CA THR A 349 -6.52 14.93 -1.88
C THR A 349 -6.21 13.77 -2.81
N GLU A 350 -6.26 12.55 -2.28
CA GLU A 350 -6.00 11.34 -3.05
C GLU A 350 -7.03 11.15 -4.16
N LYS A 351 -6.53 10.95 -5.38
CA LYS A 351 -7.35 10.81 -6.59
C LYS A 351 -7.73 9.35 -6.89
N ILE A 352 -7.45 8.43 -5.98
CA ILE A 352 -7.76 7.00 -6.14
C ILE A 352 -9.21 6.68 -5.80
N TYR A 353 -9.93 7.58 -5.13
CA TYR A 353 -11.34 7.42 -4.75
C TYR A 353 -12.20 8.47 -5.45
N GLN A 354 -13.37 8.07 -5.95
CA GLN A 354 -14.48 9.02 -6.07
C GLN A 354 -15.10 9.13 -4.67
N TYR A 355 -14.92 10.29 -4.03
CA TYR A 355 -15.51 10.61 -2.73
C TYR A 355 -17.02 10.79 -2.86
N LEU A 356 -17.74 9.69 -2.76
CA LEU A 356 -19.17 9.63 -3.02
C LEU A 356 -19.97 9.64 -1.71
N PRO A 357 -21.07 10.40 -1.63
CA PRO A 357 -22.00 10.30 -0.52
C PRO A 357 -22.72 8.95 -0.52
N TYR A 358 -23.27 8.57 0.63
CA TYR A 358 -24.25 7.49 0.70
C TYR A 358 -25.43 7.78 -0.23
N GLY A 359 -25.97 6.71 -0.83
CA GLY A 359 -27.02 6.86 -1.83
C GLY A 359 -26.52 7.40 -3.17
N SER A 360 -25.22 7.35 -3.48
CA SER A 360 -24.71 7.66 -4.83
C SER A 360 -25.03 6.57 -5.84
N LYS A 361 -25.37 6.98 -7.06
CA LYS A 361 -25.54 6.08 -8.19
C LYS A 361 -24.17 5.53 -8.60
N VAL A 362 -24.10 4.20 -8.66
CA VAL A 362 -22.91 3.49 -9.16
C VAL A 362 -23.28 2.82 -10.48
N GLY A 363 -22.73 3.35 -11.57
CA GLY A 363 -22.92 2.87 -12.94
C GLY A 363 -22.01 1.68 -13.27
N MET A 364 -22.33 0.96 -14.34
CA MET A 364 -21.51 -0.18 -14.82
C MET A 364 -20.16 0.26 -15.40
N GLU A 365 -20.06 1.52 -15.81
CA GLU A 365 -18.85 2.15 -16.35
C GLU A 365 -17.84 2.54 -15.27
N GLN A 366 -18.25 2.56 -14.00
CA GLN A 366 -17.37 2.91 -12.89
C GLN A 366 -16.64 1.66 -12.38
N ASP A 367 -15.31 1.73 -12.27
CA ASP A 367 -14.52 0.63 -11.68
C ASP A 367 -14.65 0.67 -10.15
N VAL A 368 -15.31 -0.34 -9.59
CA VAL A 368 -15.50 -0.49 -8.15
C VAL A 368 -14.49 -1.50 -7.63
N TRP A 369 -13.89 -1.25 -6.47
CA TRP A 369 -13.08 -2.25 -5.79
C TRP A 369 -13.97 -3.09 -4.87
N GLY A 370 -14.40 -4.27 -5.32
CA GLY A 370 -15.29 -5.13 -4.53
C GLY A 370 -16.58 -4.40 -4.14
N ASP A 371 -16.95 -4.40 -2.87
CA ASP A 371 -18.05 -3.59 -2.32
C ASP A 371 -17.56 -2.38 -1.52
N THR A 372 -16.28 -1.99 -1.66
CA THR A 372 -15.66 -0.97 -0.81
C THR A 372 -15.77 0.43 -1.39
N TYR A 373 -15.03 0.75 -2.45
CA TYR A 373 -14.93 2.12 -2.97
C TYR A 373 -14.97 2.14 -4.49
N VAL A 374 -15.37 3.30 -5.04
CA VAL A 374 -15.33 3.55 -6.48
C VAL A 374 -14.00 4.20 -6.81
N LYS A 375 -13.26 3.65 -7.78
CA LYS A 375 -11.97 4.20 -8.17
C LYS A 375 -12.12 5.57 -8.81
N GLY A 376 -11.17 6.45 -8.52
CA GLY A 376 -11.07 7.76 -9.15
C GLY A 376 -10.93 7.66 -10.67
N THR A 377 -11.42 8.67 -11.36
CA THR A 377 -11.48 8.69 -12.83
C THR A 377 -10.17 9.16 -13.48
N GLY A 378 -9.16 9.54 -12.69
CA GLY A 378 -7.96 10.25 -13.14
C GLY A 378 -8.20 11.69 -13.60
N ARG A 379 -9.47 12.12 -13.70
CA ARG A 379 -9.85 13.49 -14.07
C ARG A 379 -9.82 14.40 -12.84
N PRO A 380 -9.56 15.71 -13.01
CA PRO A 380 -9.59 16.66 -11.89
C PRO A 380 -10.99 16.84 -11.31
N VAL A 381 -12.04 16.55 -12.09
CA VAL A 381 -13.44 16.70 -11.69
C VAL A 381 -14.22 15.44 -12.08
N TYR A 382 -15.12 15.00 -11.21
CA TYR A 382 -16.12 13.97 -11.49
C TYR A 382 -17.51 14.44 -11.07
N ARG A 383 -18.53 13.81 -11.65
CA ARG A 383 -19.93 14.08 -11.36
C ARG A 383 -20.64 12.78 -11.03
N ASN A 384 -21.61 12.86 -10.13
CA ASN A 384 -22.46 11.74 -9.77
C ASN A 384 -23.88 12.24 -9.43
N SER A 385 -24.84 11.34 -9.38
CA SER A 385 -26.19 11.61 -8.90
C SER A 385 -26.40 10.84 -7.61
N PHE A 386 -26.97 11.46 -6.59
CA PHE A 386 -27.22 10.78 -5.31
C PHE A 386 -28.58 11.13 -4.74
N CYS A 387 -29.13 10.22 -3.95
CA CYS A 387 -30.28 10.47 -3.10
C CYS A 387 -29.77 10.64 -1.67
N GLU A 388 -30.13 11.75 -1.04
CA GLU A 388 -29.69 12.07 0.32
C GLU A 388 -30.27 11.07 1.34
N LEU A 389 -29.39 10.51 2.17
CA LEU A 389 -29.75 9.65 3.28
C LEU A 389 -30.18 10.53 4.47
N SER A 390 -31.46 10.48 4.83
CA SER A 390 -32.03 11.24 5.95
C SER A 390 -31.96 10.47 7.27
N GLU A 391 -32.17 11.17 8.38
CA GLU A 391 -32.24 10.53 9.70
C GLU A 391 -33.34 9.44 9.77
N SER A 392 -34.51 9.68 9.16
CA SER A 392 -35.59 8.69 9.10
C SER A 392 -35.22 7.44 8.31
N ASP A 393 -34.50 7.59 7.19
CA ASP A 393 -34.02 6.46 6.40
C ASP A 393 -33.04 5.62 7.22
N TRP A 394 -32.15 6.30 7.93
CA TRP A 394 -31.16 5.66 8.75
C TRP A 394 -31.82 4.93 9.95
N GLN A 395 -32.82 5.54 10.59
CA GLN A 395 -33.63 4.90 11.64
C GLN A 395 -34.42 3.69 11.10
N GLU A 396 -34.99 3.77 9.89
CA GLU A 396 -35.68 2.64 9.25
C GLU A 396 -34.72 1.45 9.07
N ARG A 397 -33.51 1.70 8.55
CA ARG A 397 -32.52 0.64 8.30
C ARG A 397 -31.98 0.05 9.59
N THR A 398 -31.74 0.88 10.61
CA THR A 398 -31.16 0.47 11.89
C THR A 398 -32.21 -0.06 12.89
N GLY A 399 -33.51 0.10 12.63
CA GLY A 399 -34.58 -0.53 13.40
C GLY A 399 -34.65 -2.07 13.27
N ARG A 400 -33.84 -2.66 12.39
CA ARG A 400 -33.75 -4.12 12.21
C ARG A 400 -33.05 -4.78 13.41
N ARG A 401 -33.52 -5.98 13.77
CA ARG A 401 -32.89 -6.80 14.81
C ARG A 401 -31.52 -7.30 14.35
N CYS A 402 -30.54 -7.29 15.24
CA CYS A 402 -29.15 -7.66 14.91
C CYS A 402 -29.05 -9.06 14.30
N GLY A 403 -29.79 -10.04 14.84
CA GLY A 403 -29.82 -11.42 14.34
C GLY A 403 -30.53 -11.61 12.99
N GLU A 404 -31.19 -10.59 12.45
CA GLU A 404 -31.94 -10.67 11.19
C GLU A 404 -31.22 -10.02 10.00
N VAL A 405 -30.09 -9.35 10.26
CA VAL A 405 -29.29 -8.60 9.28
C VAL A 405 -28.58 -9.53 8.30
N LEU A 406 -28.03 -10.63 8.81
CA LEU A 406 -27.42 -11.68 8.01
C LEU A 406 -28.44 -12.79 7.80
N ARG A 407 -29.09 -12.79 6.63
CA ARG A 407 -29.96 -13.88 6.22
C ARG A 407 -29.08 -14.79 5.38
N GLU A 408 -28.45 -15.78 6.01
CA GLU A 408 -27.47 -16.75 5.45
C GLU A 408 -27.92 -17.49 4.16
N ALA A 409 -29.09 -17.16 3.60
CA ALA A 409 -29.56 -17.53 2.28
C ALA A 409 -28.95 -16.71 1.12
N SER A 410 -28.36 -15.53 1.38
CA SER A 410 -27.74 -14.68 0.33
C SER A 410 -26.23 -14.93 0.22
N GLU A 411 -25.71 -15.11 -1.00
CA GLU A 411 -24.28 -15.22 -1.25
C GLU A 411 -23.51 -13.97 -0.77
N TYR A 412 -24.13 -12.79 -0.89
CA TYR A 412 -23.53 -11.55 -0.41
C TYR A 412 -23.51 -11.50 1.13
N ASP A 413 -24.54 -12.00 1.82
CA ASP A 413 -24.54 -12.04 3.28
C ASP A 413 -23.43 -12.98 3.80
N ALA A 414 -23.19 -14.10 3.10
CA ALA A 414 -22.07 -14.99 3.42
C ALA A 414 -20.71 -14.31 3.19
N PHE A 415 -20.57 -13.54 2.11
CA PHE A 415 -19.38 -12.71 1.87
C PHE A 415 -19.21 -11.68 2.99
N VAL A 416 -20.28 -10.98 3.37
CA VAL A 416 -20.25 -9.95 4.42
C VAL A 416 -19.86 -10.55 5.77
N ALA A 417 -20.47 -11.66 6.15
CA ALA A 417 -20.11 -12.38 7.38
C ALA A 417 -18.63 -12.77 7.39
N LYS A 418 -18.11 -13.27 6.26
CA LYS A 418 -16.72 -13.70 6.15
C LYS A 418 -15.72 -12.54 6.23
N GLN A 419 -16.00 -11.39 5.62
CA GLN A 419 -15.05 -10.27 5.55
C GLN A 419 -15.19 -9.27 6.69
N TYR A 420 -16.42 -9.05 7.18
CA TYR A 420 -16.74 -7.91 8.04
C TYR A 420 -17.16 -8.30 9.47
N LEU A 421 -17.04 -9.58 9.84
CA LEU A 421 -17.10 -10.04 11.24
C LEU A 421 -15.75 -10.48 11.80
N GLN A 422 -14.66 -10.33 11.04
CA GLN A 422 -13.33 -10.79 11.46
C GLN A 422 -12.86 -10.02 12.69
N ILE A 423 -12.62 -10.76 13.78
CA ILE A 423 -12.06 -10.28 15.04
C ILE A 423 -11.39 -11.48 15.75
N GLU A 424 -10.25 -11.26 16.41
CA GLU A 424 -9.61 -12.30 17.21
C GLU A 424 -10.47 -12.65 18.43
N GLU A 425 -10.59 -13.95 18.79
CA GLU A 425 -11.43 -14.36 19.93
C GLU A 425 -10.98 -13.72 21.25
N LYS A 426 -9.66 -13.56 21.47
CA LYS A 426 -9.14 -12.86 22.65
C LYS A 426 -9.62 -11.39 22.69
N GLN A 427 -9.51 -10.68 21.57
CA GLN A 427 -9.94 -9.28 21.50
C GLN A 427 -11.46 -9.17 21.68
N LYS A 428 -12.22 -10.08 21.10
CA LYS A 428 -13.68 -10.17 21.26
C LYS A 428 -14.09 -10.41 22.71
N GLU A 429 -13.41 -11.28 23.45
CA GLU A 429 -13.65 -11.50 24.88
C GLU A 429 -13.40 -10.23 25.70
N ILE A 430 -12.34 -9.49 25.40
CA ILE A 430 -11.99 -8.24 26.07
C ILE A 430 -13.03 -7.15 25.77
N LEU A 431 -13.38 -6.95 24.50
CA LEU A 431 -14.37 -5.94 24.10
C LEU A 431 -15.76 -6.22 24.67
N ARG A 432 -16.14 -7.49 24.84
CA ARG A 432 -17.41 -7.89 25.48
C ARG A 432 -17.52 -7.55 26.97
N GLN A 433 -16.45 -7.06 27.60
CA GLN A 433 -16.55 -6.45 28.93
C GLN A 433 -17.37 -5.15 28.90
N ILE A 434 -17.41 -4.46 27.76
CA ILE A 434 -18.32 -3.35 27.49
C ILE A 434 -19.68 -3.93 27.15
N ARG A 435 -20.64 -3.82 28.07
CA ARG A 435 -22.00 -4.31 27.88
C ARG A 435 -22.83 -3.29 27.12
N LEU A 436 -23.30 -3.68 25.94
CA LEU A 436 -24.22 -2.91 25.10
C LEU A 436 -25.63 -3.50 25.23
N GLU A 437 -26.61 -2.61 25.32
CA GLU A 437 -28.03 -2.96 25.47
C GLU A 437 -28.77 -2.73 24.15
N GLY A 438 -29.74 -3.61 23.85
CA GLY A 438 -30.57 -3.50 22.65
C GLY A 438 -30.71 -4.79 21.87
N ASP A 439 -31.81 -4.89 21.11
CA ASP A 439 -32.05 -5.99 20.17
C ASP A 439 -31.85 -5.54 18.71
N THR A 440 -32.01 -4.24 18.46
CA THR A 440 -31.87 -3.61 17.14
C THR A 440 -30.51 -2.97 16.92
N LEU A 441 -30.11 -2.79 15.66
CA LEU A 441 -28.87 -2.08 15.31
C LEU A 441 -28.84 -0.67 15.91
N TRP A 442 -29.98 0.02 15.90
CA TRP A 442 -30.17 1.35 16.47
C TRP A 442 -29.91 1.36 17.98
N GLU A 443 -30.55 0.46 18.73
CA GLU A 443 -30.37 0.40 20.19
C GLU A 443 -28.92 0.09 20.57
N ILE A 444 -28.28 -0.84 19.87
CA ILE A 444 -26.87 -1.16 20.08
C ILE A 444 -25.97 0.05 19.75
N ALA A 445 -26.21 0.75 18.65
CA ALA A 445 -25.46 1.96 18.29
C ALA A 445 -25.63 3.08 19.33
N VAL A 446 -26.87 3.30 19.81
CA VAL A 446 -27.17 4.29 20.86
C VAL A 446 -26.52 3.90 22.19
N SER A 447 -26.58 2.62 22.57
CA SER A 447 -25.93 2.11 23.78
C SER A 447 -24.41 2.28 23.69
N MET A 448 -23.82 2.05 22.52
CA MET A 448 -22.39 2.23 22.28
C MET A 448 -22.00 3.70 22.36
N LYS A 449 -22.77 4.60 21.73
CA LYS A 449 -22.57 6.05 21.79
C LYS A 449 -22.62 6.56 23.22
N ARG A 450 -23.62 6.11 24.00
CA ARG A 450 -23.73 6.44 25.42
C ARG A 450 -22.49 5.98 26.19
N TRP A 451 -22.08 4.72 26.02
CA TRP A 451 -20.91 4.19 26.72
C TRP A 451 -19.64 4.98 26.38
N MET A 452 -19.42 5.29 25.09
CA MET A 452 -18.28 6.09 24.62
C MET A 452 -18.29 7.48 25.28
N ASN A 453 -19.42 8.19 25.21
CA ASN A 453 -19.56 9.53 25.80
C ASN A 453 -19.31 9.55 27.32
N GLU A 454 -19.68 8.49 28.03
CA GLU A 454 -19.50 8.39 29.49
C GLU A 454 -18.08 7.97 29.90
N ASN A 455 -17.34 7.28 29.03
CA ASN A 455 -16.09 6.61 29.39
C ASN A 455 -14.85 7.16 28.69
N THR A 456 -14.99 7.87 27.58
CA THR A 456 -13.88 8.40 26.78
C THR A 456 -14.02 9.91 26.57
N SER A 457 -12.99 10.54 26.03
CA SER A 457 -12.96 11.99 25.77
C SER A 457 -12.26 12.28 24.44
N TYR A 458 -12.87 13.16 23.66
CA TYR A 458 -12.30 13.58 22.39
C TYR A 458 -11.04 14.43 22.60
N SER A 459 -9.94 14.06 21.96
CA SER A 459 -8.67 14.76 22.03
C SER A 459 -7.86 14.55 20.75
N LEU A 460 -7.48 15.67 20.12
CA LEU A 460 -6.51 15.71 19.01
C LEU A 460 -5.05 15.44 19.47
N SER A 461 -4.82 15.17 20.75
CA SER A 461 -3.49 14.86 21.30
C SER A 461 -3.60 13.72 22.32
N PRO A 462 -4.04 12.52 21.91
CA PRO A 462 -4.28 11.41 22.82
C PRO A 462 -2.99 10.78 23.36
N GLY A 463 -1.82 11.14 22.81
CA GLY A 463 -0.54 10.53 23.16
C GLY A 463 -0.27 9.22 22.41
N LYS A 464 0.92 8.63 22.62
CA LYS A 464 1.32 7.39 21.93
C LYS A 464 0.78 6.17 22.68
N VAL A 465 0.31 5.16 21.94
CA VAL A 465 0.08 3.82 22.48
C VAL A 465 1.42 3.25 22.98
N PRO A 466 1.52 2.80 24.25
CA PRO A 466 2.72 2.17 24.76
C PRO A 466 3.11 0.92 23.97
N GLN A 467 4.41 0.66 23.83
CA GLN A 467 4.89 -0.52 23.10
C GLN A 467 4.33 -1.81 23.71
N GLY A 468 3.80 -2.69 22.86
CA GLY A 468 3.24 -3.98 23.25
C GLY A 468 1.81 -3.91 23.80
N LYS A 469 1.15 -2.75 23.78
CA LYS A 469 -0.29 -2.64 24.05
C LYS A 469 -1.10 -2.64 22.77
N GLU A 470 -2.27 -3.24 22.84
CA GLU A 470 -3.25 -3.23 21.76
C GLU A 470 -3.90 -1.84 21.68
N TYR A 471 -4.06 -1.31 20.46
CA TYR A 471 -4.43 0.08 20.20
C TYR A 471 -5.83 0.41 20.73
N VAL A 472 -6.80 -0.47 20.49
CA VAL A 472 -8.20 -0.27 20.88
C VAL A 472 -8.40 -0.52 22.37
N GLU A 473 -7.79 -1.56 22.93
CA GLU A 473 -7.82 -1.84 24.36
C GLU A 473 -7.23 -0.68 25.17
N TYR A 474 -6.09 -0.13 24.72
CA TYR A 474 -5.47 1.03 25.38
C TYR A 474 -6.40 2.25 25.34
N PHE A 475 -7.06 2.52 24.23
CA PHE A 475 -8.02 3.61 24.13
C PHE A 475 -9.23 3.42 25.06
N LEU A 476 -9.88 2.25 25.02
CA LEU A 476 -11.15 2.01 25.72
C LEU A 476 -10.98 1.85 27.24
N PHE A 477 -9.91 1.17 27.68
CA PHE A 477 -9.78 0.76 29.08
C PHE A 477 -8.76 1.56 29.88
N GLU A 478 -7.79 2.20 29.21
CA GLU A 478 -6.69 2.88 29.90
C GLU A 478 -6.63 4.39 29.63
N ASN A 479 -6.33 4.80 28.40
CA ASN A 479 -6.08 6.19 28.03
C ASN A 479 -7.36 7.03 27.98
N ARG A 480 -8.46 6.44 27.50
CA ARG A 480 -9.79 7.05 27.37
C ARG A 480 -9.79 8.39 26.63
N LYS A 481 -8.78 8.61 25.78
CA LYS A 481 -8.58 9.81 24.96
C LYS A 481 -8.27 9.39 23.55
N GLY A 482 -8.98 9.95 22.58
CA GLY A 482 -8.83 9.62 21.16
C GLY A 482 -9.49 10.67 20.28
N TYR A 483 -9.26 10.60 18.98
CA TYR A 483 -9.99 11.36 17.96
C TYR A 483 -10.71 10.37 17.03
N CYS A 484 -11.33 10.86 15.95
CA CYS A 484 -12.25 10.09 15.10
C CYS A 484 -11.73 8.69 14.70
N VAL A 485 -10.42 8.54 14.44
CA VAL A 485 -9.79 7.27 14.08
C VAL A 485 -9.85 6.22 15.21
N GLN A 486 -9.60 6.61 16.47
CA GLN A 486 -9.73 5.70 17.62
C GLN A 486 -11.18 5.29 17.83
N TYR A 487 -12.10 6.26 17.77
CA TYR A 487 -13.53 6.01 17.94
C TYR A 487 -14.06 5.06 16.85
N ALA A 488 -13.78 5.34 15.58
CA ALA A 488 -14.19 4.51 14.45
C ALA A 488 -13.59 3.09 14.50
N THR A 489 -12.31 2.96 14.85
CA THR A 489 -11.67 1.64 14.98
C THR A 489 -12.30 0.83 16.10
N ALA A 490 -12.45 1.45 17.29
CA ALA A 490 -13.04 0.79 18.45
C ALA A 490 -14.50 0.40 18.21
N ALA A 491 -15.28 1.29 17.60
CA ALA A 491 -16.65 1.04 17.21
C ALA A 491 -16.78 -0.13 16.24
N THR A 492 -15.97 -0.14 15.18
CA THR A 492 -15.97 -1.23 14.20
C THR A 492 -15.73 -2.58 14.87
N LEU A 493 -14.73 -2.68 15.75
CA LEU A 493 -14.43 -3.93 16.45
C LEU A 493 -15.49 -4.29 17.50
N LEU A 494 -16.09 -3.30 18.18
CA LEU A 494 -17.21 -3.54 19.10
C LEU A 494 -18.41 -4.11 18.35
N PHE A 495 -18.86 -3.52 17.24
CA PHE A 495 -19.94 -4.09 16.42
C PHE A 495 -19.64 -5.53 15.99
N ARG A 496 -18.41 -5.80 15.51
CA ARG A 496 -17.98 -7.17 15.16
C ARG A 496 -18.04 -8.13 16.34
N SER A 497 -17.65 -7.68 17.54
CA SER A 497 -17.71 -8.51 18.76
C SER A 497 -19.14 -8.88 19.15
N TYR A 498 -20.13 -8.07 18.76
CA TYR A 498 -21.58 -8.31 18.93
C TYR A 498 -22.22 -9.04 17.73
N GLY A 499 -21.43 -9.50 16.75
CA GLY A 499 -21.92 -10.22 15.59
C GLY A 499 -22.58 -9.33 14.53
N ILE A 500 -22.37 -8.01 14.59
CA ILE A 500 -22.86 -7.05 13.62
C ILE A 500 -21.74 -6.77 12.61
N PRO A 501 -21.93 -7.06 11.31
CA PRO A 501 -20.90 -6.80 10.31
C PRO A 501 -20.61 -5.30 10.21
N ALA A 502 -19.36 -4.93 10.36
CA ALA A 502 -18.92 -3.55 10.39
C ALA A 502 -17.58 -3.35 9.67
N ARG A 503 -17.36 -2.14 9.16
CA ARG A 503 -16.11 -1.76 8.49
C ARG A 503 -15.69 -0.32 8.81
N PHE A 504 -14.39 -0.11 8.87
CA PHE A 504 -13.79 1.20 9.10
C PHE A 504 -13.85 2.02 7.81
N VAL A 505 -14.20 3.30 7.92
CA VAL A 505 -14.24 4.22 6.77
C VAL A 505 -13.53 5.51 7.12
N SER A 506 -12.84 6.08 6.14
CA SER A 506 -12.35 7.45 6.22
C SER A 506 -12.56 8.22 4.92
N GLY A 507 -12.74 9.53 5.06
CA GLY A 507 -13.20 10.41 3.99
C GLY A 507 -13.38 11.83 4.49
N TYR A 508 -14.37 12.53 3.96
CA TYR A 508 -14.72 13.88 4.43
C TYR A 508 -16.12 13.91 5.00
N LEU A 509 -16.28 14.55 6.17
CA LEU A 509 -17.58 14.85 6.75
C LEU A 509 -17.88 16.33 6.50
N ILE A 510 -18.97 16.62 5.82
CA ILE A 510 -19.41 17.99 5.53
C ILE A 510 -20.61 18.33 6.39
N GLU A 511 -20.48 19.33 7.25
CA GLU A 511 -21.57 19.84 8.09
C GLU A 511 -22.53 20.72 7.28
N GLU A 512 -23.79 20.79 7.73
CA GLU A 512 -24.87 21.50 7.02
C GLU A 512 -24.61 23.01 6.86
N ASP A 513 -23.89 23.62 7.79
CA ASP A 513 -23.62 25.05 7.83
C ASP A 513 -22.41 25.47 6.95
N GLN A 514 -21.60 24.52 6.50
CA GLN A 514 -20.44 24.77 5.64
C GLN A 514 -20.83 25.11 4.19
N TRP A 515 -22.03 24.73 3.77
CA TRP A 515 -22.53 24.96 2.41
C TRP A 515 -22.83 26.43 2.13
N LYS A 516 -22.24 26.94 1.05
CA LYS A 516 -22.44 28.32 0.57
C LYS A 516 -23.20 28.32 -0.75
N GLN A 517 -24.25 29.13 -0.83
CA GLN A 517 -25.00 29.28 -2.07
C GLN A 517 -24.17 30.07 -3.09
N THR A 518 -24.09 29.57 -4.32
CA THR A 518 -23.42 30.22 -5.45
C THR A 518 -24.40 31.13 -6.21
N GLY A 519 -23.87 32.05 -7.01
CA GLY A 519 -24.69 33.04 -7.74
C GLY A 519 -25.66 32.45 -8.77
N ASP A 520 -25.50 31.17 -9.13
CA ASP A 520 -26.38 30.41 -10.03
C ASP A 520 -27.37 29.49 -9.28
N GLY A 521 -27.48 29.63 -7.96
CA GLY A 521 -28.46 28.93 -7.13
C GLY A 521 -28.03 27.54 -6.64
N ARG A 522 -26.83 27.06 -7.04
CA ARG A 522 -26.22 25.83 -6.51
C ARG A 522 -25.59 26.07 -5.13
N TYR A 523 -25.08 25.01 -4.51
CA TYR A 523 -24.37 25.09 -3.23
C TYR A 523 -22.98 24.52 -3.39
N GLU A 524 -21.97 25.21 -2.86
CA GLU A 524 -20.58 24.75 -2.85
C GLU A 524 -20.00 24.70 -1.45
N VAL A 525 -19.05 23.79 -1.27
CA VAL A 525 -18.21 23.67 -0.09
C VAL A 525 -16.80 23.25 -0.50
N THR A 526 -15.81 23.71 0.22
CA THR A 526 -14.42 23.27 0.07
C THR A 526 -14.04 22.54 1.34
N ALA A 527 -14.02 21.22 1.29
CA ALA A 527 -13.50 20.38 2.36
C ALA A 527 -12.00 20.62 2.50
N THR A 528 -11.56 20.70 3.74
CA THR A 528 -10.19 20.90 4.19
C THR A 528 -9.68 19.64 4.87
N GLY A 529 -8.41 19.63 5.28
CA GLY A 529 -7.87 18.58 6.14
C GLY A 529 -8.47 18.56 7.55
N GLU A 530 -9.21 19.60 7.99
CA GLU A 530 -9.98 19.57 9.24
C GLU A 530 -11.28 18.78 9.10
N ASP A 531 -11.83 18.73 7.88
CA ASP A 531 -13.05 17.99 7.53
C ASP A 531 -12.76 16.51 7.24
N ALA A 532 -11.48 16.12 7.25
CA ALA A 532 -11.07 14.72 7.12
C ALA A 532 -11.52 13.94 8.37
N HIS A 533 -12.32 12.91 8.16
CA HIS A 533 -13.01 12.22 9.22
C HIS A 533 -12.99 10.71 9.04
N ALA A 534 -13.10 9.99 10.15
CA ALA A 534 -13.19 8.54 10.18
C ALA A 534 -14.42 8.12 10.98
N TRP A 535 -15.15 7.14 10.45
CA TRP A 535 -16.39 6.64 11.04
C TRP A 535 -16.53 5.13 10.80
N THR A 536 -17.56 4.53 11.39
CA THR A 536 -17.89 3.13 11.18
C THR A 536 -19.06 2.99 10.23
N GLU A 537 -19.02 2.03 9.32
CA GLU A 537 -20.20 1.56 8.61
C GLU A 537 -20.68 0.23 9.21
N ILE A 538 -22.00 0.09 9.37
CA ILE A 538 -22.63 -1.19 9.73
C ILE A 538 -23.50 -1.71 8.59
N TYR A 539 -23.52 -3.02 8.42
CA TYR A 539 -24.39 -3.69 7.46
C TYR A 539 -25.82 -3.76 7.99
N THR A 540 -26.81 -3.44 7.15
CA THR A 540 -28.24 -3.44 7.53
C THR A 540 -29.06 -4.49 6.76
N GLY A 541 -28.39 -5.38 6.03
CA GLY A 541 -29.00 -6.34 5.11
C GLY A 541 -29.24 -5.77 3.71
N ASP A 542 -29.69 -6.60 2.78
CA ASP A 542 -30.07 -6.21 1.41
C ASP A 542 -28.98 -5.44 0.62
N GLY A 543 -27.69 -5.65 0.93
CA GLY A 543 -26.60 -4.92 0.26
C GLY A 543 -26.30 -3.52 0.81
N ILE A 544 -27.01 -3.07 1.85
CA ILE A 544 -26.96 -1.66 2.29
C ILE A 544 -26.12 -1.50 3.56
N TRP A 545 -25.18 -0.57 3.48
CA TRP A 545 -24.33 -0.11 4.56
C TRP A 545 -24.72 1.31 4.94
N VAL A 546 -24.73 1.60 6.25
CA VAL A 546 -25.03 2.94 6.78
C VAL A 546 -23.92 3.42 7.70
N PRO A 547 -23.61 4.73 7.72
CA PRO A 547 -22.63 5.28 8.64
C PRO A 547 -23.16 5.29 10.07
N VAL A 548 -22.26 5.17 11.04
CA VAL A 548 -22.55 5.32 12.47
C VAL A 548 -21.48 6.22 13.07
N GLU A 549 -21.92 7.36 13.59
CA GLU A 549 -21.07 8.36 14.23
C GLU A 549 -21.03 8.18 15.75
N LEU A 550 -19.81 8.03 16.28
CA LEU A 550 -19.53 7.73 17.69
C LEU A 550 -18.47 8.65 18.30
N THR A 551 -17.96 9.59 17.52
CA THR A 551 -16.94 10.57 17.90
C THR A 551 -17.48 11.67 18.80
#